data_AF-A0A6N7PGS3-F1
#
_entry.id   AF-A0A6N7PGS3-F1
#
_cell.length_a   1.000
_cell.length_b   1.000
_cell.length_c   1.000
_cell.angle_alpha   90.00
_cell.angle_beta   90.00
_cell.angle_gamma   90.00
#
_symmetry.space_group_name_H-M   'P 1'
#
loop_
_entity.id
_entity.type
_entity.pdbx_description
1 polymer ?
#
loop_
_entity_poly.entity_id
_entity_poly.type
_entity_poly.pdbx_seq_one_letter_code
_entity_poly.pdbx_strand_id
1 'polypeptide(L)'
;MLAPSGIAYAEVADPVACALVSRTPESHTFYGSGEELARKVSAANLPIHDRRLYLYTVETDKGAELVFFERVKGKEELEVSRWKGASLGDLKEQLNAVMMTNQGKYCIGKKSTDLINTKLELQPAGARAIPSSAGDLVRVSAEEQRGDFARVTFFLLC
;
A
#
# COMPACT_ATOMS: atom_id res chain seq x y z
N MET A 1 -13.06 -31.08 10.62
CA MET A 1 -12.01 -30.24 10.01
C MET A 1 -12.44 -28.79 10.21
N LEU A 2 -11.72 -28.05 11.05
CA LEU A 2 -12.00 -26.64 11.34
C LEU A 2 -11.25 -25.79 10.28
N ALA A 3 -11.98 -25.00 9.51
CA ALA A 3 -11.39 -23.99 8.63
C ALA A 3 -10.81 -22.85 9.49
N PRO A 4 -9.67 -22.23 9.10
CA PRO A 4 -9.14 -21.11 9.83
C PRO A 4 -10.08 -19.92 9.70
N SER A 5 -10.26 -19.23 10.82
CA SER A 5 -11.12 -18.08 11.03
C SER A 5 -10.77 -16.94 10.08
N GLY A 6 -11.47 -16.85 8.95
CA GLY A 6 -11.42 -15.68 8.09
C GLY A 6 -12.01 -14.49 8.83
N ILE A 7 -11.17 -13.51 9.18
CA ILE A 7 -11.64 -12.22 9.67
C ILE A 7 -12.47 -11.61 8.54
N ALA A 8 -13.78 -11.59 8.73
CA ALA A 8 -14.70 -10.92 7.82
C ALA A 8 -14.44 -9.42 7.91
N TYR A 9 -13.77 -8.86 6.91
CA TYR A 9 -13.53 -7.43 6.84
C TYR A 9 -14.86 -6.70 6.57
N ALA A 10 -15.36 -6.01 7.60
CA ALA A 10 -16.59 -5.24 7.54
C ALA A 10 -16.51 -4.13 6.49
N GLU A 11 -17.62 -3.95 5.76
CA GLU A 11 -17.89 -2.75 4.95
C GLU A 11 -17.75 -1.52 5.84
N VAL A 12 -17.06 -0.49 5.34
CA VAL A 12 -16.96 0.88 5.85
C VAL A 12 -17.51 1.08 7.28
N ALA A 13 -16.58 1.09 8.24
CA ALA A 13 -16.76 1.50 9.64
C ALA A 13 -17.59 0.55 10.53
N ASP A 14 -17.14 -0.68 10.72
CA ASP A 14 -17.20 -1.23 12.08
C ASP A 14 -16.08 -0.56 12.91
N PRO A 15 -16.41 0.33 13.87
CA PRO A 15 -15.41 1.00 14.68
C PRO A 15 -14.54 0.01 15.46
N VAL A 16 -15.09 -1.17 15.80
CA VAL A 16 -14.40 -2.23 16.54
C VAL A 16 -13.38 -2.92 15.64
N ALA A 17 -13.79 -3.39 14.46
CA ALA A 17 -12.86 -3.98 13.49
C ALA A 17 -11.76 -2.99 13.10
N CYS A 18 -12.13 -1.72 12.95
CA CYS A 18 -11.18 -0.67 12.61
C CYS A 18 -10.19 -0.35 13.75
N ALA A 19 -10.67 -0.31 15.00
CA ALA A 19 -9.83 -0.11 16.17
C ALA A 19 -8.77 -1.21 16.32
N LEU A 20 -9.12 -2.48 16.01
CA LEU A 20 -8.21 -3.61 16.09
C LEU A 20 -7.03 -3.51 15.12
N VAL A 21 -7.29 -3.17 13.86
CA VAL A 21 -6.25 -3.08 12.81
C VAL A 21 -5.50 -1.75 12.79
N SER A 22 -6.12 -0.68 13.32
CA SER A 22 -5.51 0.67 13.35
C SER A 22 -4.25 0.79 14.22
N ARG A 23 -3.96 -0.23 15.03
CA ARG A 23 -2.77 -0.31 15.91
C ARG A 23 -1.60 -1.06 15.30
N THR A 24 -1.79 -1.69 14.15
CA THR A 24 -0.74 -2.47 13.46
C THR A 24 -0.41 -1.93 12.06
N PRO A 25 -0.40 -0.60 11.80
CA PRO A 25 0.07 -0.14 10.51
C PRO A 25 1.60 -0.32 10.43
N GLU A 26 2.10 -0.62 9.24
CA GLU A 26 3.52 -0.84 9.00
C GLU A 26 3.98 -0.03 7.79
N SER A 27 5.24 0.42 7.82
CA SER A 27 5.91 0.95 6.64
C SER A 27 7.27 0.31 6.45
N HIS A 28 7.55 -0.08 5.20
CA HIS A 28 8.78 -0.75 4.82
C HIS A 28 9.39 0.01 3.65
N THR A 29 10.63 0.51 3.82
CA THR A 29 11.35 1.24 2.77
C THR A 29 12.53 0.43 2.26
N PHE A 30 12.63 0.30 0.96
CA PHE A 30 13.70 -0.39 0.26
C PHE A 30 14.38 0.56 -0.74
N TYR A 31 15.65 0.33 -1.00
CA TYR A 31 16.46 1.09 -1.95
C TYR A 31 17.23 0.14 -2.86
N GLY A 32 17.37 0.48 -4.14
CA GLY A 32 18.18 -0.27 -5.08
C GLY A 32 17.79 -0.05 -6.53
N SER A 33 18.42 -0.81 -7.43
CA SER A 33 17.94 -0.95 -8.80
C SER A 33 16.63 -1.75 -8.82
N GLY A 34 15.91 -1.71 -9.95
CA GLY A 34 14.66 -2.45 -10.10
C GLY A 34 14.74 -3.94 -9.74
N GLU A 35 15.78 -4.64 -10.19
CA GLU A 35 16.01 -6.06 -9.88
C GLU A 35 16.30 -6.28 -8.38
N GLU A 36 17.15 -5.45 -7.80
CA GLU A 36 17.52 -5.55 -6.38
C GLU A 36 16.32 -5.23 -5.47
N LEU A 37 15.48 -4.27 -5.85
CA LEU A 37 14.25 -3.95 -5.16
C LEU A 37 13.26 -5.11 -5.21
N ALA A 38 13.02 -5.69 -6.40
CA ALA A 38 12.14 -6.86 -6.51
C ALA A 38 12.64 -8.00 -5.62
N ARG A 39 13.95 -8.28 -5.63
CA ARG A 39 14.58 -9.28 -4.75
C ARG A 39 14.37 -8.99 -3.26
N LYS A 40 14.65 -7.76 -2.81
CA LYS A 40 14.49 -7.34 -1.41
C LYS A 40 13.04 -7.43 -0.94
N VAL A 41 12.12 -6.92 -1.75
CA VAL A 41 10.68 -6.91 -1.43
C VAL A 41 10.13 -8.33 -1.36
N SER A 42 10.50 -9.21 -2.30
CA SER A 42 10.15 -10.64 -2.24
C SER A 42 10.70 -11.30 -0.98
N ALA A 43 11.96 -11.03 -0.62
CA ALA A 43 12.59 -11.61 0.56
C ALA A 43 12.01 -11.11 1.89
N ALA A 44 11.41 -9.91 1.91
CA ALA A 44 10.83 -9.32 3.11
C ALA A 44 9.53 -10.00 3.56
N ASN A 45 8.88 -10.80 2.69
CA ASN A 45 7.63 -11.52 2.97
C ASN A 45 6.55 -10.61 3.62
N LEU A 46 6.30 -9.44 3.01
CA LEU A 46 5.36 -8.45 3.54
C LEU A 46 3.94 -9.04 3.59
N PRO A 47 3.18 -8.85 4.69
CA PRO A 47 1.87 -9.47 4.89
C PRO A 47 0.74 -8.76 4.12
N ILE A 48 0.92 -8.52 2.82
CA ILE A 48 -0.06 -7.80 1.98
C ILE A 48 -1.41 -8.55 1.85
N HIS A 49 -1.42 -9.85 2.12
CA HIS A 49 -2.64 -10.67 2.13
C HIS A 49 -3.52 -10.40 3.34
N ASP A 50 -2.90 -10.02 4.45
CA ASP A 50 -3.56 -9.75 5.72
C ASP A 50 -4.02 -8.28 5.83
N ARG A 51 -3.94 -7.54 4.72
CA ARG A 51 -4.29 -6.13 4.63
C ARG A 51 -5.43 -5.95 3.63
N ARG A 52 -6.50 -5.32 4.09
CA ARG A 52 -7.59 -4.74 3.28
C ARG A 52 -7.11 -3.55 2.44
N LEU A 53 -6.24 -2.71 3.00
CA LEU A 53 -5.70 -1.51 2.37
C LEU A 53 -4.18 -1.49 2.49
N TYR A 54 -3.53 -1.33 1.35
CA TYR A 54 -2.10 -1.08 1.28
C TYR A 54 -1.76 -0.28 0.03
N LEU A 55 -0.59 0.35 0.06
CA LEU A 55 -0.06 1.06 -1.09
C LEU A 55 1.45 0.89 -1.14
N TYR A 56 2.01 1.09 -2.32
CA TYR A 56 3.43 1.36 -2.44
C TYR A 56 3.69 2.63 -3.24
N THR A 57 4.85 3.21 -2.97
CA THR A 57 5.40 4.34 -3.72
C THR A 57 6.70 3.90 -4.35
N VAL A 58 7.00 4.44 -5.53
CA VAL A 58 8.29 4.31 -6.19
C VAL A 58 8.78 5.71 -6.49
N GLU A 59 9.99 6.05 -6.07
CA GLU A 59 10.60 7.37 -6.28
C GLU A 59 11.99 7.20 -6.88
N THR A 60 12.26 7.94 -7.94
CA THR A 60 13.58 8.07 -8.58
C THR A 60 13.98 9.54 -8.65
N ASP A 61 15.15 9.81 -9.23
CA ASP A 61 15.57 11.16 -9.60
C ASP A 61 14.73 11.77 -10.73
N LYS A 62 13.97 10.96 -11.48
CA LYS A 62 13.17 11.38 -12.63
C LYS A 62 11.69 11.54 -12.35
N GLY A 63 11.19 10.96 -11.25
CA GLY A 63 9.77 11.02 -10.94
C GLY A 63 9.35 10.13 -9.79
N ALA A 64 8.05 10.04 -9.62
CA ALA A 64 7.44 9.18 -8.63
C ALA A 64 6.13 8.57 -9.10
N GLU A 65 5.83 7.39 -8.54
CA GLU A 65 4.59 6.66 -8.71
C GLU A 65 4.02 6.31 -7.33
N LEU A 66 2.69 6.33 -7.22
CA LEU A 66 1.95 5.72 -6.12
C LEU A 66 0.95 4.73 -6.70
N VAL A 67 0.92 3.53 -6.12
CA VAL A 67 -0.10 2.52 -6.44
C VAL A 67 -0.82 2.13 -5.16
N PHE A 68 -2.13 2.33 -5.16
CA PHE A 68 -3.03 2.09 -4.04
C PHE A 68 -3.90 0.86 -4.32
N PHE A 69 -4.03 -0.04 -3.35
CA PHE A 69 -4.78 -1.27 -3.46
C PHE A 69 -5.82 -1.37 -2.35
N GLU A 70 -7.05 -1.70 -2.74
CA GLU A 70 -8.16 -1.92 -1.82
C GLU A 70 -8.87 -3.25 -2.09
N ARG A 71 -8.99 -4.07 -1.04
CA ARG A 71 -9.92 -5.21 -1.02
C ARG A 71 -11.33 -4.69 -0.79
N VAL A 72 -12.19 -4.88 -1.77
CA VAL A 72 -13.61 -4.59 -1.65
C VAL A 72 -14.34 -5.87 -1.21
N LYS A 73 -15.16 -5.75 -0.17
CA LYS A 73 -15.94 -6.88 0.36
C LYS A 73 -16.81 -7.49 -0.74
N GLY A 74 -16.80 -8.82 -0.81
CA GLY A 74 -17.56 -9.56 -1.82
C GLY A 74 -16.91 -9.61 -3.20
N LYS A 75 -15.71 -9.04 -3.37
CA LYS A 75 -14.90 -9.19 -4.59
C LYS A 75 -13.70 -10.09 -4.33
N GLU A 76 -13.35 -10.90 -5.32
CA GLU A 76 -12.11 -11.70 -5.33
C GLU A 76 -10.91 -10.91 -5.85
N GLU A 77 -11.15 -9.69 -6.35
CA GLU A 77 -10.16 -8.78 -6.93
C GLU A 77 -9.94 -7.54 -6.05
N LEU A 78 -8.77 -6.94 -6.24
CA LEU A 78 -8.39 -5.65 -5.66
C LEU A 78 -8.82 -4.53 -6.61
N GLU A 79 -9.38 -3.46 -6.05
CA GLU A 79 -9.46 -2.20 -6.76
C GLU A 79 -8.11 -1.51 -6.69
N VAL A 80 -7.59 -1.11 -7.85
CA VAL A 80 -6.27 -0.48 -7.96
C VAL A 80 -6.45 0.94 -8.46
N SER A 81 -5.78 1.87 -7.79
CA SER A 81 -5.67 3.27 -8.23
C SER A 81 -4.20 3.66 -8.31
N ARG A 82 -3.87 4.54 -9.25
CA ARG A 82 -2.50 4.93 -9.56
C ARG A 82 -2.36 6.43 -9.69
N TRP A 83 -1.18 6.92 -9.36
CA TRP A 83 -0.74 8.27 -9.66
C TRP A 83 0.72 8.25 -10.10
N LYS A 84 1.07 9.09 -11.07
CA LYS A 84 2.45 9.34 -11.51
C LYS A 84 2.68 10.84 -11.61
N GLY A 85 3.88 11.29 -11.26
CA GLY A 85 4.27 12.69 -11.37
C GLY A 85 5.75 12.92 -11.09
N ALA A 86 6.16 14.19 -10.98
CA ALA A 86 7.57 14.53 -10.79
C ALA A 86 8.09 14.23 -9.37
N SER A 87 7.24 14.32 -8.34
CA SER A 87 7.60 14.07 -6.95
C SER A 87 6.36 13.83 -6.09
N LEU A 88 6.49 13.00 -5.05
CA LEU A 88 5.46 12.84 -4.01
C LEU A 88 5.49 13.96 -2.96
N GLY A 89 6.43 14.92 -3.07
CA GLY A 89 6.61 15.98 -2.09
C GLY A 89 6.86 15.40 -0.70
N ASP A 90 6.02 15.79 0.25
CA ASP A 90 6.09 15.37 1.66
C ASP A 90 5.04 14.30 2.04
N LEU A 91 4.42 13.65 1.04
CA LEU A 91 3.31 12.72 1.29
C LEU A 91 3.73 11.56 2.21
N LYS A 92 4.93 11.02 2.04
CA LYS A 92 5.42 9.89 2.86
C LYS A 92 5.58 10.30 4.32
N GLU A 93 6.18 11.45 4.57
CA GLU A 93 6.38 12.02 5.89
C GLU A 93 5.01 12.24 6.56
N GLN A 94 4.03 12.73 5.81
CA GLN A 94 2.67 12.92 6.31
C GLN A 94 1.94 11.60 6.57
N LEU A 95 2.09 10.58 5.73
CA LEU A 95 1.54 9.25 5.98
C LEU A 95 2.13 8.63 7.25
N ASN A 96 3.46 8.75 7.45
CA ASN A 96 4.13 8.35 8.67
C ASN A 96 3.61 9.12 9.89
N ALA A 97 3.43 10.43 9.77
CA ALA A 97 2.85 11.25 10.84
C ALA A 97 1.41 10.83 11.16
N VAL A 98 0.59 10.52 10.15
CA VAL A 98 -0.77 10.00 10.32
C VAL A 98 -0.74 8.66 11.08
N MET A 99 0.16 7.74 10.76
CA MET A 99 0.32 6.48 11.51
C MET A 99 0.72 6.71 12.97
N MET A 100 1.72 7.56 13.22
CA MET A 100 2.23 7.83 14.57
C MET A 100 1.21 8.57 15.44
N THR A 101 0.52 9.56 14.88
CA THR A 101 -0.44 10.40 15.61
C THR A 101 -1.79 9.72 15.80
N ASN A 102 -2.16 8.78 14.93
CA ASN A 102 -3.43 8.05 15.03
C ASN A 102 -3.53 7.25 16.34
N GLN A 103 -2.44 6.63 16.81
CA GLN A 103 -2.40 5.86 18.06
C GLN A 103 -3.54 4.82 18.19
N GLY A 104 -4.05 4.30 17.07
CA GLY A 104 -5.19 3.39 17.03
C GLY A 104 -6.54 4.00 17.40
N LYS A 105 -6.69 5.33 17.33
CA LYS A 105 -7.95 6.04 17.65
C LYS A 105 -8.92 6.05 16.48
N TYR A 106 -8.41 6.17 15.26
CA TYR A 106 -9.22 6.22 14.05
C TYR A 106 -8.79 5.15 13.05
N CYS A 107 -9.64 4.95 12.05
CA CYS A 107 -9.33 4.14 10.88
C CYS A 107 -8.15 4.69 10.10
N ILE A 108 -6.98 4.07 10.28
CA ILE A 108 -5.75 4.52 9.63
C ILE A 108 -5.86 4.46 8.11
N GLY A 109 -6.48 3.41 7.57
CA GLY A 109 -6.78 3.29 6.15
C GLY A 109 -7.54 4.50 5.61
N LYS A 110 -8.64 4.88 6.27
CA LYS A 110 -9.44 6.05 5.88
C LYS A 110 -8.64 7.35 5.98
N LYS A 111 -7.90 7.57 7.06
CA LYS A 111 -7.10 8.80 7.23
C LYS A 111 -6.02 8.93 6.16
N SER A 112 -5.35 7.83 5.83
CA SER A 112 -4.38 7.80 4.74
C SER A 112 -5.03 8.05 3.38
N THR A 113 -6.18 7.43 3.09
CA THR A 113 -6.93 7.67 1.85
C THR A 113 -7.38 9.12 1.72
N ASP A 114 -7.95 9.70 2.79
CA ASP A 114 -8.38 11.11 2.81
C ASP A 114 -7.17 12.03 2.55
N LEU A 115 -6.02 11.76 3.19
CA LEU A 115 -4.77 12.51 2.95
C LEU A 115 -4.32 12.40 1.49
N ILE A 116 -4.27 11.19 0.93
CA ILE A 116 -3.82 10.98 -0.45
C ILE A 116 -4.73 11.73 -1.42
N ASN A 117 -6.05 11.63 -1.26
CA ASN A 117 -7.02 12.30 -2.13
C ASN A 117 -6.96 13.84 -2.03
N THR A 118 -6.45 14.41 -0.93
CA THR A 118 -6.24 15.86 -0.82
C THR A 118 -5.00 16.35 -1.56
N LYS A 119 -4.04 15.47 -1.83
CA LYS A 119 -2.74 15.82 -2.43
C LYS A 119 -2.58 15.35 -3.86
N LEU A 120 -3.15 14.19 -4.17
CA LEU A 120 -2.97 13.49 -5.43
C LEU A 120 -4.34 13.18 -6.04
N GLU A 121 -4.43 13.36 -7.35
CA GLU A 121 -5.58 12.90 -8.13
C GLU A 121 -5.32 11.47 -8.60
N LEU A 122 -5.75 10.49 -7.79
CA LEU A 122 -5.60 9.08 -8.14
C LEU A 122 -6.50 8.71 -9.32
N GLN A 123 -5.89 8.06 -10.31
CA GLN A 123 -6.60 7.54 -11.47
C GLN A 123 -6.93 6.06 -11.26
N PRO A 124 -8.18 5.62 -11.52
CA PRO A 124 -8.52 4.20 -11.49
C PRO A 124 -7.67 3.40 -12.47
N ALA A 125 -7.07 2.31 -12.00
CA ALA A 125 -6.25 1.39 -12.81
C ALA A 125 -6.95 0.03 -13.04
N GLY A 126 -8.23 -0.06 -12.70
CA GLY A 126 -9.07 -1.25 -12.83
C GLY A 126 -8.95 -2.24 -11.67
N ALA A 127 -9.71 -3.33 -11.79
CA ALA A 127 -9.62 -4.45 -10.86
C ALA A 127 -8.43 -5.36 -11.23
N ARG A 128 -7.77 -5.93 -10.21
CA ARG A 128 -6.62 -6.83 -10.39
C ARG A 128 -6.77 -8.03 -9.47
N ALA A 129 -6.32 -9.20 -9.95
CA ALA A 129 -6.14 -10.35 -9.10
C ALA A 129 -5.23 -10.01 -7.91
N ILE A 130 -5.49 -10.64 -6.77
CA ILE A 130 -4.65 -10.50 -5.57
C ILE A 130 -3.26 -11.05 -5.92
N PRO A 131 -2.19 -10.25 -5.82
CA PRO A 131 -0.83 -10.69 -6.11
C PRO A 131 -0.42 -11.78 -5.13
N SER A 132 0.41 -12.73 -5.54
CA SER A 132 0.95 -13.78 -4.67
C SER A 132 2.01 -13.28 -3.69
N SER A 133 2.64 -12.15 -3.98
CA SER A 133 3.65 -11.54 -3.12
C SER A 133 3.76 -10.03 -3.37
N ALA A 134 4.36 -9.31 -2.41
CA ALA A 134 4.69 -7.89 -2.60
C ALA A 134 5.76 -7.68 -3.69
N GLY A 135 6.61 -8.68 -3.95
CA GLY A 135 7.61 -8.61 -5.01
C GLY A 135 6.98 -8.54 -6.40
N ASP A 136 5.89 -9.29 -6.61
CA ASP A 136 5.16 -9.30 -7.88
C ASP A 136 4.57 -7.92 -8.23
N LEU A 137 4.19 -7.15 -7.19
CA LEU A 137 3.66 -5.80 -7.35
C LEU A 137 4.71 -4.80 -7.83
N VAL A 138 5.93 -4.92 -7.32
CA VAL A 138 7.03 -3.99 -7.60
C VAL A 138 7.73 -4.37 -8.90
N ARG A 139 7.73 -5.65 -9.29
CA ARG A 139 8.37 -6.11 -10.52
C ARG A 139 7.87 -5.33 -11.74
N VAL A 140 6.57 -5.07 -11.85
CA VAL A 140 6.00 -4.32 -12.98
C VAL A 140 6.51 -2.87 -13.02
N SER A 141 6.46 -2.15 -11.89
CA SER A 141 6.98 -0.77 -11.84
C SER A 141 8.51 -0.70 -11.97
N ALA A 142 9.23 -1.69 -11.44
CA ALA A 142 10.67 -1.82 -11.56
C ALA A 142 11.13 -2.13 -12.99
N GLU A 143 10.32 -2.87 -13.76
CA GLU A 143 10.56 -3.14 -15.17
C GLU A 143 10.39 -1.88 -16.03
N GLU A 144 9.40 -1.04 -15.70
CA GLU A 144 9.23 0.27 -16.34
C GLU A 144 10.37 1.25 -16.00
N GLN A 145 11.10 1.03 -14.91
CA GLN A 145 12.20 1.88 -14.43
C GLN A 145 13.58 1.23 -14.54
N ARG A 146 13.75 0.24 -15.43
CA ARG A 146 15.00 -0.52 -15.60
C ARG A 146 16.22 0.40 -15.74
N GLY A 147 17.12 0.30 -14.78
CA GLY A 147 18.42 0.98 -14.77
C GLY A 147 18.55 2.08 -13.71
N ASP A 148 17.44 2.58 -13.18
CA ASP A 148 17.47 3.69 -12.21
C ASP A 148 17.54 3.18 -10.77
N PHE A 149 18.25 3.91 -9.92
CA PHE A 149 18.24 3.70 -8.47
C PHE A 149 16.95 4.30 -7.92
N ALA A 150 16.12 3.47 -7.29
CA ALA A 150 14.82 3.87 -6.80
C ALA A 150 14.69 3.61 -5.29
N ARG A 151 13.78 4.37 -4.69
CA ARG A 151 13.25 4.15 -3.34
C ARG A 151 11.84 3.61 -3.47
N VAL A 152 11.57 2.46 -2.86
CA VAL A 152 10.22 1.90 -2.77
C VAL A 152 9.77 1.93 -1.33
N THR A 153 8.58 2.47 -1.07
CA THR A 153 8.00 2.46 0.29
C THR A 153 6.63 1.83 0.26
N PHE A 154 6.46 0.75 1.01
CA PHE A 154 5.18 0.14 1.28
C PHE A 154 4.56 0.77 2.53
N PHE A 155 3.24 0.97 2.49
CA PHE A 155 2.43 1.26 3.66
C PHE A 155 1.32 0.21 3.75
N LEU A 156 1.34 -0.55 4.83
CA LEU A 156 0.37 -1.61 5.14
C LEU A 156 -0.56 -1.04 6.21
N LEU A 157 -1.81 -0.75 5.87
CA LEU A 157 -2.64 0.13 6.69
C LEU A 157 -3.63 -0.63 7.57
N CYS A 158 -4.48 -1.46 6.97
CA CYS A 158 -5.49 -2.26 7.67
C CYS A 158 -5.87 -3.46 6.85
#